data_AF-Q9BEB4-F1
#
_entry.id   AF-Q9BEB4-F1
#
_cell.length_a   1.000
_cell.length_b   1.000
_cell.length_c   1.000
_cell.angle_alpha   90.00
_cell.angle_beta   90.00
_cell.angle_gamma   90.00
#
_symmetry.space_group_name_H-M   'P 1'
#
loop_
_entity.id
_entity.type
_entity.pdbx_description
1 polymer ?
#
loop_
_entity_poly.entity_id
_entity_poly.type
_entity_poly.pdbx_seq_one_letter_code
_entity_poly.pdbx_strand_id
1 'polypeptide(L)'
;AVSRPGRGEPRFIAMGYVDDTQFVRFDSDSACPRMEPRAPWVEQEGPEYWEGETRNTKAHAQTDRMNLQTLRGYYNQSEAKQSSLPTIPIMGIVAGLVVLAAVVTGAAVAAVLWRKKSSD
;
A
#
# COMPACT_ATOMS: atom_id res chain seq x y z
N ALA A 1 -5.56 9.64 -5.95
CA ALA A 1 -6.13 9.44 -7.32
C ALA A 1 -5.94 10.66 -8.23
N VAL A 2 -5.95 10.50 -9.56
CA VAL A 2 -5.85 11.58 -10.57
C VAL A 2 -7.06 11.56 -11.52
N SER A 3 -7.82 12.66 -11.58
CA SER A 3 -8.95 12.80 -12.51
C SER A 3 -8.50 13.09 -13.94
N ARG A 4 -9.12 12.44 -14.93
CA ARG A 4 -8.83 12.64 -16.36
C ARG A 4 -10.10 13.03 -17.12
N PRO A 5 -10.20 14.26 -17.65
CA PRO A 5 -11.34 14.66 -18.47
C PRO A 5 -11.46 13.75 -19.70
N GLY A 6 -12.66 13.22 -19.98
CA GLY A 6 -12.95 12.44 -21.18
C GLY A 6 -12.59 10.93 -21.16
N ARG A 7 -11.96 10.41 -20.08
CA ARG A 7 -11.60 8.97 -19.96
C ARG A 7 -12.42 8.18 -18.93
N GLY A 8 -13.51 8.74 -18.42
CA GLY A 8 -14.39 8.07 -17.46
C GLY A 8 -13.81 8.05 -16.03
N GLU A 9 -13.26 6.91 -15.60
CA GLU A 9 -12.82 6.72 -14.21
C GLU A 9 -11.48 7.43 -13.92
N PRO A 10 -11.33 8.07 -12.74
CA PRO A 10 -10.04 8.58 -12.29
C PRO A 10 -9.00 7.46 -12.16
N ARG A 11 -7.79 7.68 -12.66
CA ARG A 11 -6.69 6.72 -12.47
C ARG A 11 -6.22 6.76 -11.02
N PHE A 12 -6.09 5.60 -10.41
CA PHE A 12 -5.53 5.42 -9.08
C PHE A 12 -4.21 4.64 -9.19
N ILE A 13 -3.17 5.20 -8.58
CA ILE A 13 -1.85 4.56 -8.47
C ILE A 13 -1.47 4.56 -6.99
N ALA A 14 -1.13 3.39 -6.47
CA ALA A 14 -0.55 3.22 -5.15
C ALA A 14 0.87 2.69 -5.29
N MET A 15 1.79 3.24 -4.51
CA MET A 15 3.19 2.80 -4.47
C MET A 15 3.65 2.75 -3.02
N GLY A 16 4.35 1.69 -2.65
CA GLY A 16 4.98 1.54 -1.34
C GLY A 16 6.49 1.61 -1.50
N TYR A 17 7.13 2.40 -0.65
CA TYR A 17 8.58 2.54 -0.58
C TYR A 17 9.05 2.17 0.83
N VAL A 18 10.20 1.48 0.90
CA VAL A 18 11.02 1.37 2.10
C VAL A 18 12.34 2.03 1.76
N ASP A 19 12.70 3.06 2.52
CA ASP A 19 13.76 4.01 2.17
C ASP A 19 13.54 4.54 0.73
N ASP A 20 14.48 4.32 -0.18
CA ASP A 20 14.37 4.70 -1.60
C ASP A 20 13.95 3.54 -2.53
N THR A 21 13.61 2.38 -1.95
CA THR A 21 13.30 1.17 -2.71
C THR A 21 11.79 0.97 -2.81
N GLN A 22 11.26 1.03 -4.03
CA GLN A 22 9.87 0.65 -4.28
C GLN A 22 9.68 -0.86 -4.06
N PHE A 23 8.79 -1.23 -3.16
CA PHE A 23 8.51 -2.64 -2.85
C PHE A 23 7.16 -3.13 -3.35
N VAL A 24 6.19 -2.23 -3.53
CA VAL A 24 4.88 -2.57 -4.09
C VAL A 24 4.34 -1.49 -5.03
N ARG A 25 3.50 -1.92 -5.96
CA ARG A 25 2.77 -1.04 -6.87
C ARG A 25 1.38 -1.58 -7.17
N PHE A 26 0.41 -0.67 -7.24
CA PHE A 26 -0.92 -0.91 -7.81
C PHE A 26 -1.23 0.16 -8.84
N ASP A 27 -1.83 -0.24 -9.96
CA ASP A 27 -2.31 0.66 -11.01
C ASP A 27 -3.72 0.24 -11.45
N SER A 28 -4.68 1.14 -11.33
CA SER A 28 -6.08 0.87 -11.72
C SER A 28 -6.24 0.69 -13.23
N ASP A 29 -5.34 1.24 -14.04
CA ASP A 29 -5.40 1.17 -15.50
C ASP A 29 -4.80 -0.14 -16.06
N SER A 30 -4.20 -0.98 -15.22
CA SER A 30 -3.66 -2.27 -15.65
C SER A 30 -4.77 -3.22 -16.09
N ALA A 31 -4.51 -4.07 -17.10
CA ALA A 31 -5.49 -5.04 -17.59
C ALA A 31 -6.02 -6.00 -16.50
N CYS A 32 -5.20 -6.26 -15.48
CA CYS A 32 -5.57 -7.01 -14.29
C CYS A 32 -5.07 -6.24 -13.06
N PRO A 33 -5.86 -5.26 -12.54
CA PRO A 33 -5.44 -4.45 -11.41
C PRO A 33 -5.24 -5.30 -10.16
N ARG A 34 -3.98 -5.43 -9.74
CA ARG A 34 -3.55 -6.16 -8.55
C ARG A 34 -2.35 -5.48 -7.92
N MET A 35 -2.09 -5.77 -6.64
CA MET A 35 -0.85 -5.35 -6.02
C MET A 35 0.30 -6.20 -6.57
N GLU A 36 1.36 -5.55 -7.03
CA GLU A 36 2.51 -6.19 -7.63
C GLU A 36 3.75 -5.99 -6.76
N PRO A 37 4.49 -7.07 -6.44
CA PRO A 37 5.79 -6.95 -5.79
C PRO A 37 6.79 -6.25 -6.72
N ARG A 38 7.63 -5.39 -6.13
CA ARG A 38 8.71 -4.65 -6.81
C ARG A 38 10.08 -4.86 -6.17
N ALA A 39 10.14 -5.65 -5.09
CA ALA A 39 11.38 -6.03 -4.44
C ALA A 39 11.36 -7.52 -4.04
N PRO A 40 12.52 -8.23 -4.06
CA PRO A 40 12.56 -9.68 -3.80
C PRO A 40 12.06 -10.09 -2.42
N TRP A 41 12.26 -9.25 -1.41
CA TRP A 41 11.91 -9.56 -0.02
C TRP A 41 10.41 -9.51 0.27
N VAL A 42 9.58 -9.02 -0.67
CA VAL A 42 8.12 -9.07 -0.54
C VAL A 42 7.51 -10.24 -1.34
N GLU A 43 8.26 -10.85 -2.27
CA GLU A 43 7.78 -11.99 -3.08
C GLU A 43 7.49 -13.25 -2.24
N GLN A 44 8.09 -13.34 -1.05
CA GLN A 44 7.85 -14.40 -0.07
C GLN A 44 6.44 -14.39 0.54
N GLU A 45 5.69 -13.29 0.40
CA GLU A 45 4.33 -13.19 0.91
C GLU A 45 3.35 -14.09 0.14
N GLY A 46 2.46 -14.74 0.88
CA GLY A 46 1.52 -15.72 0.33
C GLY A 46 0.40 -15.08 -0.53
N PRO A 47 -0.30 -15.87 -1.37
CA PRO A 47 -1.38 -15.37 -2.23
C PRO A 47 -2.52 -14.71 -1.45
N GLU A 48 -2.81 -15.18 -0.22
CA GLU A 48 -3.82 -14.60 0.66
C GLU A 48 -3.50 -13.14 1.05
N TYR A 49 -2.23 -12.85 1.33
CA TYR A 49 -1.75 -11.50 1.61
C TYR A 49 -1.98 -10.59 0.39
N TRP A 50 -1.55 -11.03 -0.79
CA TRP A 50 -1.68 -10.27 -2.02
C TRP A 50 -3.14 -10.02 -2.45
N GLU A 51 -4.02 -11.00 -2.25
CA GLU A 51 -5.45 -10.84 -2.49
C GLU A 51 -6.09 -9.85 -1.52
N GLY A 52 -5.72 -9.93 -0.24
CA GLY A 52 -6.16 -8.99 0.80
C GLY A 52 -5.74 -7.56 0.47
N GLU A 53 -4.46 -7.35 0.18
CA GLU A 53 -3.88 -6.05 -0.16
C GLU A 53 -4.49 -5.47 -1.45
N THR A 54 -4.72 -6.33 -2.45
CA THR A 54 -5.40 -5.93 -3.69
C THR A 54 -6.82 -5.47 -3.42
N ARG A 55 -7.57 -6.20 -2.60
CA ARG A 55 -8.96 -5.86 -2.24
C ARG A 55 -9.02 -4.54 -1.48
N ASN A 56 -8.15 -4.36 -0.48
CA ASN A 56 -8.06 -3.14 0.29
C ASN A 56 -7.73 -1.93 -0.60
N THR A 57 -6.76 -2.09 -1.50
CA THR A 57 -6.35 -1.03 -2.43
C THR A 57 -7.47 -0.65 -3.40
N LYS A 58 -8.25 -1.61 -3.89
CA LYS A 58 -9.44 -1.33 -4.72
C LYS A 58 -10.52 -0.55 -3.95
N ALA A 59 -10.77 -0.89 -2.69
CA ALA A 59 -11.72 -0.17 -1.84
C ALA A 59 -11.28 1.30 -1.61
N HIS A 60 -9.98 1.53 -1.40
CA HIS A 60 -9.42 2.87 -1.31
C HIS A 60 -9.56 3.66 -2.61
N ALA A 61 -9.27 3.04 -3.76
CA ALA A 61 -9.44 3.68 -5.06
C ALA A 61 -10.88 4.15 -5.30
N GLN A 62 -11.87 3.33 -4.89
CA GLN A 62 -13.28 3.68 -5.00
C GLN A 62 -13.69 4.82 -4.04
N THR A 63 -13.16 4.81 -2.82
CA THR A 63 -13.38 5.89 -1.84
C THR A 63 -12.79 7.21 -2.34
N ASP A 64 -11.57 7.19 -2.85
CA ASP A 64 -10.90 8.35 -3.45
C ASP A 64 -11.68 8.92 -4.63
N ARG A 65 -12.28 8.04 -5.45
CA ARG A 65 -13.13 8.47 -6.56
C ARG A 65 -14.36 9.22 -6.05
N MET A 66 -15.04 8.70 -5.03
CA MET A 66 -16.20 9.38 -4.43
C MET A 66 -15.78 10.74 -3.85
N ASN A 67 -14.69 10.78 -3.09
CA ASN A 67 -14.15 12.02 -2.54
C ASN A 67 -13.81 13.05 -3.62
N LEU A 68 -13.21 12.62 -4.74
CA LEU A 68 -12.94 13.50 -5.88
C LEU A 68 -14.23 14.04 -6.52
N GLN A 69 -15.28 13.24 -6.64
CA GLN A 69 -16.58 13.69 -7.16
C GLN A 69 -17.22 14.71 -6.21
N THR A 70 -17.21 14.41 -4.91
CA THR A 70 -17.72 15.28 -3.86
C THR A 70 -16.97 16.61 -3.81
N LEU A 71 -15.64 16.59 -3.83
CA LEU A 71 -14.80 17.81 -3.85
C LEU A 71 -15.02 18.63 -5.12
N ARG A 72 -15.23 18.00 -6.28
CA ARG A 72 -15.60 18.73 -7.50
C ARG A 72 -16.92 19.46 -7.35
N GLY A 73 -17.92 18.83 -6.73
CA GLY A 73 -19.22 19.46 -6.43
C GLY A 73 -19.07 20.64 -5.46
N TYR A 74 -18.33 20.46 -4.37
CA TYR A 74 -18.11 21.52 -3.37
C TYR A 74 -17.41 22.77 -3.93
N TYR A 75 -16.41 22.57 -4.80
CA TYR A 75 -15.64 23.66 -5.37
C TYR A 75 -16.14 24.11 -6.75
N ASN A 76 -17.32 23.65 -7.20
CA ASN A 76 -17.89 23.89 -8.53
C ASN A 76 -16.84 23.77 -9.65
N GLN A 77 -15.96 22.76 -9.56
CA GLN A 77 -14.88 22.60 -10.53
C GLN A 77 -15.44 21.98 -11.82
N SER A 78 -15.17 22.63 -12.96
CA SER A 78 -15.56 22.12 -14.28
C SER A 78 -14.85 20.80 -14.61
N GLU A 79 -15.47 19.97 -15.45
CA GLU A 79 -14.97 18.64 -15.85
C GLU A 79 -13.51 18.64 -16.37
N ALA A 80 -13.04 19.80 -16.87
CA ALA A 80 -11.70 19.99 -17.42
C ALA A 80 -10.59 20.16 -16.37
N LYS A 81 -10.91 20.38 -15.08
CA LYS A 81 -9.90 20.64 -14.05
C LYS A 81 -9.38 19.35 -13.43
N GLN A 82 -8.08 19.09 -13.59
CA GLN A 82 -7.41 17.95 -12.96
C GLN A 82 -7.27 18.19 -11.45
N SER A 83 -7.76 17.26 -10.64
CA SER A 83 -7.63 17.26 -9.18
C SER A 83 -6.80 16.05 -8.74
N SER A 84 -5.80 16.29 -7.89
CA SER A 84 -4.99 15.27 -7.23
C SER A 84 -5.35 15.22 -5.75
N LEU A 85 -5.73 14.04 -5.25
CA LEU A 85 -5.80 13.79 -3.81
C LEU A 85 -4.51 13.10 -3.35
N PRO A 86 -3.75 13.70 -2.41
CA PRO A 86 -2.67 13.02 -1.73
C PRO A 86 -3.27 12.04 -0.73
N THR A 87 -3.31 10.76 -1.10
CA THR A 87 -3.73 9.68 -0.21
C THR A 87 -2.48 9.11 0.44
N ILE A 88 -2.33 9.27 1.76
CA ILE A 88 -1.26 8.62 2.52
C ILE A 88 -1.71 7.15 2.73
N PRO A 89 -1.06 6.16 2.09
CA PRO A 89 -1.44 4.77 2.31
C PRO A 89 -0.97 4.34 3.71
N ILE A 90 -1.92 3.88 4.53
CA ILE A 90 -1.69 3.32 5.88
C ILE A 90 -0.79 2.05 5.84
N MET A 91 -0.49 1.54 4.63
CA MET A 91 0.34 0.36 4.34
C MET A 91 1.75 0.39 4.96
N GLY A 92 2.33 1.58 5.17
CA GLY A 92 3.64 1.72 5.83
C GLY A 92 3.64 1.35 7.32
N ILE A 93 2.50 1.50 8.00
CA ILE A 93 2.39 1.25 9.45
C ILE A 93 2.33 -0.26 9.73
N VAL A 94 1.65 -1.04 8.89
CA VAL A 94 1.49 -2.49 9.12
C VAL A 94 2.75 -3.26 8.74
N ALA A 95 3.40 -2.94 7.61
CA ALA A 95 4.67 -3.56 7.24
C ALA A 95 5.78 -3.26 8.28
N GLY A 96 5.85 -2.02 8.77
CA GLY A 96 6.76 -1.65 9.86
C GLY A 96 6.49 -2.40 11.17
N LEU A 97 5.21 -2.64 11.51
CA LEU A 97 4.83 -3.41 12.70
C LEU A 97 5.18 -4.90 12.57
N VAL A 98 5.04 -5.50 11.39
CA VAL A 98 5.40 -6.92 11.15
C VAL A 98 6.92 -7.12 11.20
N VAL A 99 7.70 -6.21 10.60
CA VAL A 99 9.18 -6.25 10.66
C VAL A 99 9.68 -6.03 12.09
N LEU A 100 9.09 -5.12 12.86
CA LEU A 100 9.41 -4.94 14.28
C LEU A 100 9.10 -6.20 15.11
N ALA A 101 7.98 -6.87 14.87
CA ALA A 101 7.63 -8.10 15.58
C ALA A 101 8.61 -9.25 15.29
N ALA A 102 9.10 -9.38 14.04
CA ALA A 102 10.08 -10.40 13.66
C ALA A 102 11.46 -10.16 14.32
N VAL A 103 11.92 -8.91 14.38
CA VAL A 103 13.21 -8.54 15.01
C VAL A 103 13.17 -8.72 16.52
N VAL A 104 12.08 -8.34 17.18
CA VAL A 104 11.94 -8.46 18.64
C VAL A 104 11.87 -9.92 19.08
N THR A 105 11.22 -10.79 18.28
CA THR A 105 11.15 -12.23 18.59
C THR A 105 12.48 -12.93 18.36
N GLY A 106 13.20 -12.60 17.28
CA GLY A 106 14.53 -13.16 16.99
C GLY A 106 15.58 -12.83 18.05
N ALA A 107 15.61 -11.58 18.53
CA ALA A 107 16.51 -11.16 19.59
C ALA A 107 16.22 -11.85 20.94
N ALA A 108 14.94 -12.04 21.28
CA ALA A 108 14.54 -12.73 22.51
C ALA A 108 14.97 -14.20 22.53
N VAL A 109 14.81 -14.90 21.40
CA VAL A 109 15.25 -16.30 21.26
C VAL A 109 16.77 -16.41 21.37
N ALA A 110 17.53 -15.52 20.71
CA ALA A 110 18.99 -15.51 20.80
C ALA A 110 19.48 -15.26 22.24
N ALA A 111 18.88 -14.30 22.95
CA ALA A 111 19.24 -13.99 24.34
C ALA A 111 18.93 -15.14 25.30
N VAL A 112 17.80 -15.83 25.13
CA VAL A 112 17.43 -17.01 25.94
C VAL A 112 18.40 -18.16 25.71
N LEU A 113 18.75 -18.44 24.45
CA LEU A 113 19.71 -19.50 24.12
C LEU A 113 21.10 -19.19 24.67
N TRP A 114 21.53 -17.93 24.63
CA TRP A 114 22.80 -17.49 25.24
C TRP A 114 22.80 -17.68 26.76
N ARG A 115 21.69 -17.29 27.43
CA ARG A 115 21.54 -17.41 28.88
C ARG A 115 21.51 -18.85 29.37
N LYS A 116 20.97 -19.78 28.58
CA LYS A 116 20.96 -21.21 28.90
C LYS A 116 22.35 -21.82 28.77
N LYS A 117 23.13 -21.41 27.77
CA LYS A 117 24.50 -21.90 27.57
C LYS A 117 25.53 -21.31 28.54
N SER A 118 25.28 -20.13 29.11
CA SER A 118 26.17 -19.52 30.12
C SER A 118 25.96 -20.07 31.55
N SER A 119 24.96 -20.92 31.75
CA SER A 119 24.61 -21.49 33.07
C SER A 119 25.02 -22.96 33.23
N ASP A 120 25.57 -23.58 32.19
CA ASP A 120 26.24 -24.90 32.23
C ASP A 120 27.77 -24.68 32.25
#